data_AF-A0A5E4G7N9-F1
#
_entry.id   AF-A0A5E4G7N9-F1
#
_cell.length_a   1.000
_cell.length_b   1.000
_cell.length_c   1.000
_cell.angle_alpha   90.00
_cell.angle_beta   90.00
_cell.angle_gamma   90.00
#
_symmetry.space_group_name_H-M   'P 1'
#
loop_
_entity.id
_entity.type
_entity.pdbx_description
1 polymer ?
#
loop_
_entity_poly.entity_id
_entity_poly.type
_entity_poly.pdbx_seq_one_letter_code
_entity_poly.pdbx_strand_id
1 'polypeptide(L)'
;YLYLSKLVTTPGASGAFQRLLLDQFIFSPIFIGVFLSTLMTLEGKPSQVVPKLQQEWFSAVLANWQLWIPFQFLNFRFVPQQFQVLAANSISLIWNVILSFKAHKEVLQK
;
A
#
# COMPACT_ATOMS: atom_id res chain seq x y z
N TYR A 1 -21.48 -18.20 -21.90
CA TYR A 1 -20.55 -18.60 -20.82
C TYR A 1 -19.37 -19.46 -21.29
N LEU A 2 -19.51 -20.40 -22.23
CA LEU A 2 -18.39 -21.24 -22.71
C LEU A 2 -17.50 -20.65 -23.83
N TYR A 3 -17.86 -19.48 -24.38
CA TYR A 3 -17.10 -18.83 -25.47
C TYR A 3 -16.19 -17.68 -25.01
N LEU A 4 -16.32 -17.22 -23.76
CA LEU A 4 -15.52 -16.10 -23.22
C LEU A 4 -14.13 -16.54 -22.71
N SER A 5 -13.89 -17.84 -22.56
CA SER A 5 -12.61 -18.40 -22.11
C SER A 5 -11.56 -18.53 -23.23
N LYS A 6 -11.93 -18.28 -24.50
CA LYS A 6 -11.03 -18.43 -25.66
C LYS A 6 -10.46 -17.13 -26.22
N LEU A 7 -10.89 -15.96 -25.73
CA LEU A 7 -10.60 -14.66 -26.36
C LEU A 7 -9.63 -13.77 -25.58
N VAL A 8 -9.18 -14.18 -24.39
CA VAL A 8 -8.11 -13.48 -23.65
C VAL A 8 -7.06 -14.50 -23.27
N THR A 9 -6.37 -15.01 -24.28
CA THR A 9 -5.13 -15.78 -24.12
C THR A 9 -3.95 -14.81 -23.94
N THR A 10 -4.07 -13.90 -22.98
CA THR A 10 -2.96 -13.26 -22.24
C THR A 10 -3.52 -12.47 -21.05
N PRO A 11 -3.56 -13.07 -19.84
CA PRO A 11 -3.36 -12.26 -18.65
C PRO A 11 -2.43 -13.02 -17.69
N GLY A 12 -1.15 -13.05 -18.03
CA GLY A 12 -0.13 -13.67 -17.18
C GLY A 12 0.03 -12.89 -15.87
N ALA A 13 0.41 -13.61 -14.80
CA ALA A 13 0.77 -13.05 -13.49
C ALA A 13 1.76 -11.87 -13.58
N SER A 14 2.58 -11.82 -14.64
CA SER A 14 3.51 -10.72 -14.93
C SER A 14 2.83 -9.35 -15.13
N GLY A 15 1.65 -9.29 -15.74
CA GLY A 15 0.95 -8.02 -15.99
C GLY A 15 0.29 -7.46 -14.72
N ALA A 16 -0.27 -8.34 -13.89
CA ALA A 16 -0.77 -7.98 -12.56
C ALA A 16 0.38 -7.54 -11.64
N PHE A 17 1.54 -8.21 -11.74
CA PHE A 17 2.74 -7.84 -11.00
C PHE A 17 3.28 -6.46 -11.38
N GLN A 18 3.42 -6.18 -12.67
CA GLN A 18 3.90 -4.86 -13.12
C GLN A 18 2.94 -3.75 -12.69
N ARG A 19 1.63 -3.98 -12.78
CA ARG A 19 0.61 -3.02 -12.28
C ARG A 19 0.70 -2.82 -10.78
N LEU A 20 0.91 -3.89 -10.02
CA LEU A 20 1.02 -3.82 -8.57
C LEU A 20 2.33 -3.15 -8.11
N LEU A 21 3.45 -3.38 -8.81
CA LEU A 21 4.68 -2.62 -8.58
C LEU A 21 4.43 -1.13 -8.87
N LEU A 22 3.80 -0.80 -9.99
CA LEU A 22 3.44 0.58 -10.33
C LEU A 22 2.56 1.22 -9.26
N ASP A 23 1.56 0.51 -8.76
CA ASP A 23 0.72 0.96 -7.65
C ASP A 23 1.54 1.15 -6.37
N GLN A 24 2.39 0.19 -6.01
CA GLN A 24 3.17 0.26 -4.76
C GLN A 24 4.31 1.29 -4.77
N PHE A 25 4.85 1.62 -5.95
CA PHE A 25 5.96 2.57 -6.08
C PHE A 25 5.53 3.99 -6.47
N ILE A 26 4.37 4.15 -7.11
CA ILE A 26 3.87 5.48 -7.52
C ILE A 26 2.61 5.84 -6.73
N PHE A 27 1.60 4.97 -6.75
CA PHE A 27 0.31 5.29 -6.14
C PHE A 27 0.38 5.31 -4.62
N SER A 28 1.07 4.33 -4.01
CA SER A 28 1.21 4.23 -2.55
C SER A 28 1.88 5.44 -1.89
N PRO A 29 3.04 5.96 -2.36
CA PRO A 29 3.63 7.17 -1.78
C PRO A 29 2.76 8.41 -1.96
N ILE A 30 2.05 8.53 -3.09
CA ILE A 30 1.09 9.64 -3.30
C ILE A 30 -0.09 9.50 -2.34
N PHE A 31 -0.67 8.31 -2.21
CA PHE A 31 -1.78 8.02 -1.32
C PHE A 31 -1.43 8.30 0.15
N ILE A 32 -0.26 7.84 0.62
CA ILE A 32 0.22 8.11 1.98
C ILE A 32 0.39 9.62 2.21
N GLY A 33 0.92 10.35 1.23
CA GLY A 33 1.08 11.81 1.32
C GLY A 33 -0.25 12.55 1.39
N VAL A 34 -1.22 12.17 0.55
CA VAL A 34 -2.58 12.73 0.56
C VAL A 34 -3.28 12.39 1.87
N PHE A 35 -3.21 11.13 2.31
CA PHE A 35 -3.84 10.66 3.55
C PHE A 35 -3.33 11.44 4.77
N LEU A 36 -2.01 11.59 4.94
CA LEU A 36 -1.43 12.38 6.03
C LEU A 36 -1.83 13.86 5.93
N SER A 37 -1.87 14.42 4.72
CA SER A 37 -2.30 15.82 4.51
C SER A 37 -3.75 16.03 4.92
N THR A 38 -4.64 15.13 4.51
CA THR A 38 -6.06 15.16 4.87
C THR A 38 -6.25 14.96 6.37
N LEU A 39 -5.54 14.00 6.98
CA LEU A 39 -5.60 13.73 8.42
C LEU A 39 -5.24 14.98 9.23
N MET A 40 -4.09 15.60 8.95
CA MET A 40 -3.64 16.82 9.64
C MET A 40 -4.58 18.02 9.42
N THR A 41 -5.24 18.09 8.25
CA THR A 41 -6.24 19.11 7.96
C THR A 41 -7.52 18.88 8.77
N LEU A 42 -7.98 17.63 8.89
CA LEU A 42 -9.15 17.24 9.69
C LEU A 42 -8.89 17.40 11.19
N GLU A 43 -7.65 17.20 11.65
CA GLU A 43 -7.22 17.48 13.01
C GLU A 43 -7.10 18.98 13.33
N GLY A 44 -7.38 19.87 12.35
CA GLY A 44 -7.34 21.32 12.53
C GLY A 44 -5.91 21.89 12.55
N LYS A 45 -4.91 21.15 12.06
CA LYS A 45 -3.48 21.54 12.07
C LYS A 45 -2.89 21.63 10.65
N PRO A 46 -3.47 22.43 9.73
CA PRO A 46 -3.01 22.49 8.34
C PRO A 46 -1.57 23.02 8.19
N SER A 47 -1.09 23.86 9.11
CA SER A 47 0.29 24.36 9.12
C SER A 47 1.34 23.29 9.44
N GLN A 48 0.93 22.19 10.08
CA GLN A 48 1.80 21.08 10.46
C GLN A 48 1.84 19.96 9.40
N VAL A 49 1.08 20.09 8.30
CA VAL A 49 1.07 19.12 7.19
C VAL A 49 2.48 18.93 6.62
N VAL A 50 3.14 20.00 6.19
CA VAL A 50 4.46 19.92 5.56
C VAL A 50 5.53 19.33 6.50
N PRO A 51 5.67 19.79 7.76
CA PRO A 51 6.57 19.18 8.73
C PRO A 51 6.28 17.69 8.97
N LYS A 52 5.00 17.32 9.16
CA LYS A 52 4.60 15.93 9.40
C LYS A 52 4.89 15.05 8.19
N LEU A 53 4.65 15.54 6.97
CA LEU A 53 5.05 14.82 5.76
C LEU A 53 6.57 14.63 5.72
N GLN A 54 7.37 15.68 5.90
CA GLN A 54 8.83 15.53 5.84
C GLN A 54 9.37 14.54 6.87
N GLN A 55 8.73 14.44 8.04
CA GLN A 55 9.18 13.58 9.13
C GLN A 55 8.65 12.14 9.02
N GLU A 56 7.37 11.96 8.69
CA GLU A 56 6.68 10.66 8.76
C GLU A 56 6.44 10.02 7.38
N TRP A 57 6.36 10.80 6.30
CA TRP A 57 6.03 10.27 4.97
C TRP A 57 7.05 9.22 4.53
N PHE A 58 8.34 9.52 4.65
CA PHE A 58 9.39 8.57 4.27
C PHE A 58 9.36 7.32 5.15
N SER A 59 9.14 7.47 6.46
CA SER A 59 9.01 6.32 7.37
C SER A 59 7.77 5.46 7.06
N ALA A 60 6.66 6.08 6.65
CA ALA A 60 5.43 5.40 6.26
C ALA A 60 5.59 4.67 4.91
N VAL A 61 6.21 5.31 3.92
CA VAL A 61 6.53 4.69 2.61
C VAL A 61 7.50 3.53 2.79
N LEU A 62 8.55 3.71 3.61
CA LEU A 62 9.50 2.65 3.88
C LEU A 62 8.85 1.46 4.59
N ALA A 63 7.99 1.71 5.59
CA ALA A 63 7.23 0.64 6.26
C ALA A 63 6.29 -0.10 5.30
N ASN A 64 5.65 0.64 4.38
CA ASN A 64 4.82 0.06 3.33
C ASN A 64 5.66 -0.88 2.45
N TRP A 65 6.83 -0.43 1.98
CA TRP A 65 7.73 -1.26 1.18
C TRP A 65 8.27 -2.47 1.96
N GLN A 66 8.66 -2.29 3.21
CA GLN A 66 9.15 -3.39 4.06
C GLN A 66 8.09 -4.45 4.33
N LEU A 67 6.81 -4.10 4.34
CA LEU A 67 5.73 -5.08 4.48
C LEU A 67 5.41 -5.74 3.13
N TRP A 68 5.18 -4.92 2.11
CA TRP A 68 4.64 -5.37 0.83
C TRP A 68 5.68 -6.05 -0.06
N ILE A 69 6.93 -5.59 -0.12
CA ILE A 69 7.96 -6.23 -0.97
C ILE A 69 8.18 -7.70 -0.60
N PRO A 70 8.48 -8.07 0.67
CA PRO A 70 8.67 -9.47 1.03
C PRO A 70 7.37 -10.26 0.95
N PHE A 71 6.23 -9.66 1.29
CA PHE A 71 4.94 -10.32 1.13
C PHE A 71 4.69 -10.67 -0.35
N GLN A 72 4.88 -9.73 -1.27
CA GLN A 72 4.63 -9.97 -2.67
C GLN A 72 5.58 -11.05 -3.22
N PHE A 73 6.84 -11.02 -2.80
CA PHE A 73 7.80 -12.05 -3.15
C PHE A 73 7.33 -13.44 -2.69
N LEU A 74 6.90 -13.58 -1.43
CA LEU A 74 6.37 -14.83 -0.90
C LEU A 74 5.06 -15.24 -1.60
N ASN A 75 4.19 -14.28 -1.89
CA ASN A 75 2.91 -14.50 -2.54
C ASN A 75 3.10 -15.09 -3.95
N PHE A 76 4.02 -14.55 -4.75
CA PHE A 76 4.31 -15.11 -6.08
C PHE A 76 5.10 -16.41 -6.03
N ARG A 77 5.95 -16.60 -5.01
CA ARG A 77 6.81 -17.78 -4.92
C ARG A 77 6.08 -19.02 -4.40
N PHE A 78 5.19 -18.84 -3.41
CA PHE A 78 4.59 -19.95 -2.65
C PHE A 78 3.08 -20.06 -2.81
N VAL A 79 2.36 -18.97 -3.14
CA VAL A 79 0.90 -18.95 -3.15
C VAL A 79 0.36 -19.14 -4.58
N PRO A 80 -0.49 -20.15 -4.82
CA PRO A 80 -1.16 -20.34 -6.11
C PRO A 80 -1.99 -19.11 -6.49
N GLN A 81 -2.04 -18.77 -7.77
CA GLN A 81 -2.64 -17.51 -8.29
C GLN A 81 -4.05 -17.21 -7.74
N GLN A 82 -4.88 -18.23 -7.58
CA GLN A 82 -6.25 -18.11 -7.02
C GLN A 82 -6.30 -17.65 -5.56
N PHE A 83 -5.26 -17.92 -4.77
CA PHE A 83 -5.17 -17.53 -3.36
C PHE A 83 -4.36 -16.26 -3.14
N GLN A 84 -3.69 -15.73 -4.18
CA GLN A 84 -2.84 -14.55 -4.04
C GLN A 84 -3.62 -13.31 -3.59
N VAL A 85 -4.87 -13.18 -4.06
CA VAL A 85 -5.78 -12.10 -3.65
C VAL A 85 -6.19 -12.26 -2.18
N LEU A 86 -6.48 -13.48 -1.73
CA LEU A 86 -6.86 -13.74 -0.34
C LEU A 86 -5.71 -13.45 0.63
N ALA A 87 -4.50 -13.88 0.26
CA ALA A 87 -3.29 -13.57 1.01
C ALA A 87 -3.04 -12.05 1.05
N ALA A 88 -3.24 -11.35 -0.08
CA ALA A 88 -3.05 -9.90 -0.16
C ALA A 88 -4.02 -9.14 0.75
N ASN A 89 -5.30 -9.55 0.78
CA ASN A 89 -6.27 -8.96 1.68
C ASN A 89 -5.91 -9.16 3.16
N SER A 90 -5.33 -10.31 3.52
CA SER A 90 -4.88 -10.57 4.89
C SER A 90 -3.76 -9.62 5.31
N ILE A 91 -2.79 -9.36 4.42
CA ILE A 91 -1.73 -8.38 4.67
C ILE A 91 -2.26 -6.94 4.64
N SER A 92 -3.25 -6.63 3.80
CA SER A 92 -3.90 -5.32 3.81
C SER A 92 -4.51 -4.99 5.16
N LEU A 93 -5.07 -5.97 5.88
CA LEU A 93 -5.56 -5.73 7.25
C LEU A 93 -4.42 -5.35 8.20
N ILE A 94 -3.29 -6.05 8.14
CA ILE A 94 -2.09 -5.72 8.93
C ILE A 94 -1.58 -4.32 8.59
N TRP A 95 -1.55 -3.97 7.30
CA TRP A 95 -1.15 -2.64 6.85
C TRP A 95 -2.08 -1.54 7.37
N ASN A 96 -3.39 -1.76 7.36
CA ASN A 96 -4.35 -0.80 7.91
C ASN A 96 -4.15 -0.58 9.42
N VAL A 97 -3.81 -1.62 10.18
CA VAL A 97 -3.47 -1.49 11.60
C VAL A 97 -2.19 -0.67 11.78
N ILE A 98 -1.15 -0.93 10.99
CA ILE A 98 0.12 -0.16 11.01
C ILE A 98 -0.13 1.31 10.63
N LEU A 99 -0.93 1.55 9.59
CA LEU A 99 -1.29 2.88 9.12
C LEU A 99 -2.05 3.64 10.21
N SER A 100 -3.04 3.00 10.84
CA SER A 100 -3.80 3.57 11.96
C SER A 100 -2.87 3.92 13.13
N PHE A 101 -1.96 3.00 13.49
CA PHE A 101 -0.98 3.23 14.55
C PHE A 101 -0.02 4.37 14.22
N LYS A 102 0.51 4.46 12.99
CA LYS A 102 1.39 5.54 12.55
C LYS A 102 0.67 6.88 12.44
N ALA A 103 -0.57 6.89 11.99
CA ALA A 103 -1.40 8.09 11.90
C ALA A 103 -1.71 8.66 13.30
N HIS A 104 -2.05 7.80 14.26
CA HIS A 104 -2.36 8.20 15.65
C HIS A 104 -1.13 8.24 16.56
N LYS A 105 0.07 7.93 16.05
CA LYS A 105 1.29 8.10 16.83
C LYS A 105 1.53 9.59 17.02
N GLU A 106 1.40 10.04 18.26
CA GLU A 106 1.63 11.43 18.65
C GLU A 106 2.99 11.91 18.10
N VAL A 107 2.96 13.06 17.41
CA VAL A 107 4.18 13.79 17.09
C VAL A 107 4.81 14.17 18.42
N LEU A 108 5.91 13.53 18.79
CA LEU A 108 6.75 14.05 19.86
C LEU A 108 7.29 15.39 19.38
N GLN A 109 6.68 16.48 19.85
CA GLN A 109 7.31 17.81 19.81
C GLN A 109 8.60 17.69 20.62
N LYS A 110 9.74 17.68 19.92
CA LYS A 110 11.03 18.02 20.51
C LYS A 110 11.26 19.51 20.32
#